data_AF-A0A7Y7NUA4-F1
#
_entry.id   AF-A0A7Y7NUA4-F1
#
_cell.length_a   1.000
_cell.length_b   1.000
_cell.length_c   1.000
_cell.angle_alpha   90.00
_cell.angle_beta   90.00
_cell.angle_gamma   90.00
#
_symmetry.space_group_name_H-M   'P 1'
#
loop_
_entity.id
_entity.type
_entity.pdbx_description
1 polymer ?
#
loop_
_entity_poly.entity_id
_entity_poly.type
_entity_poly.pdbx_seq_one_letter_code
_entity_poly.pdbx_strand_id
1 'polypeptide(L)'
;MDGILENLIAIIVCSAIMGIAAFFIIRHFKNMPKRTEALLDSAYELETVGIKRNASGYGGTYNNYLVSIYATASNMGHGRLRGNCFQVWLSTAPEPGQTKNIGGFSGKYMVLGEKNGYAMIGFIINKDMTNDCNSDMINELDRLIDVLKERGIKPFMIPN
;
A
#
# COMPACT_ATOMS: atom_id res chain seq x y z
N MET A 1 31.57 -46.03 16.21
CA MET A 1 31.40 -45.71 14.78
C MET A 1 30.08 -44.96 14.54
N ASP A 2 29.04 -45.27 15.33
CA ASP A 2 27.69 -44.71 15.17
C ASP A 2 27.61 -43.20 15.44
N GLY A 3 28.28 -42.69 16.48
CA GLY A 3 28.27 -41.24 16.79
C GLY A 3 28.96 -40.35 15.75
N ILE A 4 29.86 -40.87 14.91
CA ILE A 4 30.48 -40.10 13.82
C ILE A 4 29.51 -39.99 12.64
N LEU A 5 28.80 -41.08 12.33
CA LEU A 5 27.80 -41.11 11.27
C LEU A 5 26.60 -40.22 11.60
N GLU A 6 26.11 -40.26 12.85
CA GLU A 6 25.02 -39.39 13.33
C GLU A 6 25.40 -37.90 13.25
N ASN A 7 26.62 -37.55 13.64
CA ASN A 7 27.12 -36.18 13.54
C ASN A 7 27.25 -35.71 12.07
N LEU A 8 27.72 -36.59 11.18
CA LEU A 8 27.78 -36.30 9.74
C LEU A 8 26.40 -36.09 9.14
N ILE A 9 25.42 -36.92 9.50
CA ILE A 9 24.03 -36.77 9.05
C ILE A 9 23.45 -35.45 9.58
N ALA A 10 23.68 -35.11 10.85
CA ALA A 10 23.21 -33.85 11.43
C ALA A 10 23.81 -32.63 10.72
N ILE A 11 25.11 -32.65 10.41
CA ILE A 11 25.78 -31.56 9.67
C ILE A 11 25.20 -31.41 8.26
N ILE A 12 24.97 -32.51 7.55
CA ILE A 12 24.39 -32.48 6.19
C ILE A 12 22.96 -31.94 6.23
N VAL A 13 22.14 -32.40 7.18
CA VAL A 13 20.75 -31.95 7.32
C VAL A 13 20.68 -30.46 7.69
N CYS A 14 21.47 -30.01 8.66
CA CYS A 14 21.53 -28.59 9.04
C CYS A 14 22.01 -27.72 7.87
N SER A 15 23.01 -28.17 7.11
CA SER A 15 23.51 -27.44 5.94
C SER A 15 22.48 -27.36 4.82
N ALA A 16 21.73 -28.45 4.59
CA ALA A 16 20.64 -28.48 3.61
C ALA A 16 19.50 -27.53 4.01
N ILE A 17 19.10 -27.53 5.28
CA ILE A 17 18.07 -26.61 5.81
C ILE A 17 18.52 -25.16 5.67
N MET A 18 19.76 -24.84 6.02
CA MET A 18 20.31 -23.48 5.84
C MET A 18 20.36 -23.07 4.37
N GLY A 19 20.74 -23.97 3.46
CA GLY A 19 20.75 -23.70 2.02
C GLY A 19 19.36 -23.41 1.47
N ILE A 20 18.36 -24.19 1.89
CA ILE A 20 16.96 -23.98 1.52
C ILE A 20 16.44 -22.64 2.08
N ALA A 21 16.70 -22.35 3.36
CA ALA A 21 16.31 -21.10 3.99
C ALA A 21 16.95 -19.89 3.28
N ALA A 22 18.26 -19.95 3.00
CA ALA A 22 18.98 -18.91 2.28
C ALA A 22 18.42 -18.71 0.86
N PHE A 23 18.07 -19.79 0.15
CA PHE A 23 17.43 -19.70 -1.16
C PHE A 23 16.09 -18.97 -1.09
N PHE A 24 15.24 -19.29 -0.12
CA PHE A 24 13.96 -18.60 0.06
C PHE A 24 14.14 -17.13 0.44
N ILE A 25 15.11 -16.81 1.30
CA ILE A 25 15.44 -15.44 1.69
C ILE A 25 15.92 -14.64 0.47
N ILE A 26 16.89 -15.16 -0.29
CA ILE A 26 17.42 -14.50 -1.49
C ILE A 26 16.32 -14.33 -2.55
N ARG A 27 15.50 -15.35 -2.76
CA ARG A 27 14.35 -15.27 -3.68
C ARG A 27 13.33 -14.22 -3.23
N HIS A 28 13.10 -14.11 -1.93
CA HIS A 28 12.20 -13.09 -1.36
C HIS A 28 12.74 -11.67 -1.60
N PHE A 29 14.02 -11.42 -1.28
CA PHE A 29 14.65 -10.11 -1.49
C PHE A 29 14.81 -9.74 -2.97
N LYS A 30 15.12 -10.68 -3.87
CA LYS A 30 15.23 -10.40 -5.31
C LYS A 30 13.90 -10.00 -5.95
N ASN A 31 12.79 -10.49 -5.42
CA ASN A 31 11.46 -10.12 -5.90
C ASN A 31 10.93 -8.85 -5.25
N MET A 32 11.68 -8.22 -4.32
CA MET A 32 11.24 -6.96 -3.75
C MET A 32 11.22 -5.86 -4.82
N PRO A 33 10.06 -5.24 -5.05
CA PRO A 33 9.90 -4.15 -5.99
C PRO A 33 10.75 -2.96 -5.55
N LYS A 34 11.60 -2.44 -6.45
CA LYS A 34 12.31 -1.19 -6.22
C LYS A 34 11.31 -0.03 -6.37
N ARG A 35 11.37 0.97 -5.46
CA ARG A 35 10.69 2.25 -5.69
C ARG A 35 11.30 2.88 -6.94
N THR A 36 10.53 2.93 -8.03
CA THR A 36 10.99 3.55 -9.27
C THR A 36 10.47 4.98 -9.32
N GLU A 37 11.35 5.97 -9.23
CA GLU A 37 10.96 7.39 -9.39
C GLU A 37 10.24 7.66 -10.72
N ALA A 38 10.59 6.89 -11.77
CA ALA A 38 9.91 6.92 -13.06
C ALA A 38 8.40 6.60 -13.01
N LEU A 39 7.93 5.89 -11.96
CA LEU A 39 6.49 5.69 -11.77
C LEU A 39 5.83 6.98 -11.29
N LEU A 40 6.49 7.75 -10.43
CA LEU A 40 5.95 9.04 -9.98
C LEU A 40 5.77 9.98 -11.17
N ASP A 41 6.75 10.07 -12.07
CA ASP A 41 6.68 10.94 -13.25
C ASP A 41 5.50 10.66 -14.20
N SER A 42 4.82 9.53 -14.04
CA SER A 42 3.67 9.16 -14.86
C SER A 42 2.31 9.55 -14.30
N ALA A 43 2.24 10.01 -13.04
CA ALA A 43 1.06 10.69 -12.51
C ALA A 43 1.18 12.19 -12.82
N TYR A 44 0.70 12.58 -14.00
CA TYR A 44 0.66 13.99 -14.44
C TYR A 44 -0.62 14.69 -13.92
N GLU A 45 -0.67 16.02 -13.91
CA GLU A 45 -1.89 16.82 -13.64
C GLU A 45 -2.57 16.74 -12.25
N LEU A 46 -2.11 15.91 -11.30
CA LEU A 46 -2.63 15.92 -9.91
C LEU A 46 -2.46 17.29 -9.22
N GLU A 47 -1.52 18.11 -9.68
CA GLU A 47 -1.31 19.46 -9.17
C GLU A 47 -2.50 20.38 -9.40
N THR A 48 -3.27 20.15 -10.47
CA THR A 48 -4.47 20.95 -10.80
C THR A 48 -5.58 20.80 -9.75
N VAL A 49 -5.58 19.70 -9.01
CA VAL A 49 -6.52 19.45 -7.91
C VAL A 49 -5.89 19.66 -6.52
N GLY A 50 -4.74 20.34 -6.45
CA GLY A 50 -4.08 20.69 -5.20
C GLY A 50 -3.20 19.58 -4.60
N ILE A 51 -2.97 18.49 -5.32
CA ILE A 51 -2.09 17.38 -4.90
C ILE A 51 -0.73 17.54 -5.57
N LYS A 52 0.30 17.88 -4.78
CA LYS A 52 1.63 18.24 -5.30
C LYS A 52 2.65 17.15 -5.06
N ARG A 53 3.67 17.06 -5.92
CA ARG A 53 4.80 16.17 -5.71
C ARG A 53 5.59 16.59 -4.46
N ASN A 54 6.03 15.61 -3.67
CA ASN A 54 6.89 15.80 -2.50
C ASN A 54 7.99 14.71 -2.47
N ALA A 55 8.85 14.75 -1.45
CA ALA A 55 9.98 13.82 -1.32
C ALA A 55 9.58 12.32 -1.24
N SER A 56 8.34 12.03 -0.87
CA SER A 56 7.84 10.66 -0.66
C SER A 56 6.89 10.16 -1.76
N GLY A 57 6.43 11.05 -2.65
CA GLY A 57 5.43 10.76 -3.67
C GLY A 57 4.64 12.01 -4.02
N TYR A 58 3.31 11.97 -3.84
CA TYR A 58 2.44 13.13 -3.94
C TYR A 58 1.66 13.34 -2.65
N GLY A 59 1.30 14.58 -2.35
CA GLY A 59 0.42 14.89 -1.22
C GLY A 59 -0.17 16.29 -1.32
N GLY A 60 -1.29 16.46 -0.64
CA GLY A 60 -2.03 17.72 -0.62
C GLY A 60 -3.37 17.56 0.03
N THR A 61 -4.20 18.59 -0.07
CA THR A 61 -5.57 18.56 0.45
C THR A 61 -6.54 18.45 -0.70
N TYR A 62 -7.42 17.45 -0.67
CA TYR A 62 -8.48 17.24 -1.65
C TYR A 62 -9.82 17.10 -0.93
N ASN A 63 -10.80 17.96 -1.25
CA ASN A 63 -12.13 17.97 -0.60
C ASN A 63 -12.07 17.96 0.95
N ASN A 64 -11.14 18.74 1.52
CA ASN A 64 -10.82 18.85 2.96
C ASN A 64 -10.13 17.64 3.60
N TYR A 65 -9.83 16.58 2.85
CA TYR A 65 -9.04 15.45 3.33
C TYR A 65 -7.57 15.62 2.95
N LEU A 66 -6.67 15.33 3.89
CA LEU A 66 -5.26 15.22 3.59
C LEU A 66 -5.02 13.92 2.82
N VAL A 67 -4.55 14.04 1.59
CA VAL A 67 -4.25 12.93 0.69
C VAL A 67 -2.75 12.72 0.60
N SER A 68 -2.32 11.47 0.66
CA SER A 68 -0.95 11.02 0.41
C SER A 68 -0.96 9.91 -0.62
N ILE A 69 -0.15 10.03 -1.67
CA ILE A 69 -0.05 9.05 -2.75
C ILE A 69 1.38 8.57 -2.85
N TYR A 70 1.57 7.26 -2.83
CA TYR A 70 2.86 6.62 -2.92
C TYR A 70 2.92 5.73 -4.16
N ALA A 71 3.94 5.92 -4.98
CA ALA A 71 4.31 4.94 -5.98
C ALA A 71 4.84 3.68 -5.28
N THR A 72 4.23 2.55 -5.61
CA THR A 72 4.70 1.23 -5.21
C THR A 72 4.77 0.36 -6.46
N ALA A 73 5.63 -0.63 -6.45
CA ALA A 73 5.50 -1.74 -7.40
C ALA A 73 5.26 -2.99 -6.55
N SER A 74 4.66 -4.02 -7.13
CA SER A 74 4.62 -5.33 -6.47
C SER A 74 4.81 -6.44 -7.49
N ASN A 75 5.81 -7.27 -7.23
CA ASN A 75 6.00 -8.52 -7.97
C ASN A 75 5.24 -9.70 -7.30
N MET A 76 4.61 -9.46 -6.15
CA MET A 76 3.82 -10.45 -5.41
C MET A 76 2.32 -10.12 -5.52
N GLY A 77 1.51 -11.12 -5.89
CA GLY A 77 0.06 -11.00 -6.05
C GLY A 77 -0.46 -11.31 -7.46
N HIS A 78 -1.78 -11.26 -7.63
CA HIS A 78 -2.47 -11.42 -8.92
C HIS A 78 -3.44 -10.24 -9.13
N GLY A 79 -3.71 -9.89 -10.39
CA GLY A 79 -4.65 -8.81 -10.75
C GLY A 79 -4.20 -7.42 -10.31
N ARG A 80 -5.11 -6.65 -9.68
CA ARG A 80 -4.93 -5.21 -9.33
C ARG A 80 -3.79 -4.91 -8.35
N LEU A 81 -3.19 -5.92 -7.75
CA LEU A 81 -2.09 -5.76 -6.79
C LEU A 81 -0.71 -6.05 -7.39
N ARG A 82 -0.61 -6.49 -8.64
CA ARG A 82 0.66 -6.85 -9.30
C ARG A 82 1.07 -5.81 -10.34
N GLY A 83 2.32 -5.37 -10.33
CA GLY A 83 2.86 -4.39 -11.28
C GLY A 83 3.05 -3.03 -10.65
N ASN A 84 3.02 -1.98 -11.48
CA ASN A 84 3.17 -0.60 -11.05
C ASN A 84 1.87 -0.07 -10.46
N CYS A 85 1.90 0.34 -9.19
CA CYS A 85 0.71 0.74 -8.46
C CYS A 85 0.90 2.08 -7.76
N PHE A 86 -0.20 2.81 -7.61
CA PHE A 86 -0.29 3.95 -6.71
C PHE A 86 -1.13 3.55 -5.50
N GLN A 87 -0.55 3.68 -4.31
CA GLN A 87 -1.29 3.59 -3.05
C GLN A 87 -1.73 4.98 -2.66
N VAL A 88 -3.04 5.18 -2.58
CA VAL A 88 -3.67 6.47 -2.25
C VAL A 88 -4.27 6.36 -0.87
N TRP A 89 -3.96 7.33 0.01
CA TRP A 89 -4.39 7.34 1.41
C TRP A 89 -4.98 8.69 1.79
N LEU A 90 -6.12 8.66 2.49
CA LEU A 90 -6.71 9.82 3.15
C LEU A 90 -6.50 9.71 4.65
N SER A 91 -6.01 10.77 5.28
CA SER A 91 -5.99 10.89 6.74
C SER A 91 -7.37 11.29 7.25
N THR A 92 -7.92 10.47 8.13
CA THR A 92 -9.29 10.59 8.66
C THR A 92 -9.30 10.56 10.18
N ALA A 93 -10.36 11.10 10.78
CA ALA A 93 -10.61 11.10 12.22
C ALA A 93 -11.89 10.30 12.54
N PRO A 94 -11.86 8.95 12.45
CA PRO A 94 -13.02 8.13 12.74
C PRO A 94 -13.27 8.00 14.24
N GLU A 95 -14.55 7.93 14.60
CA GLU A 95 -15.02 7.43 15.89
C GLU A 95 -14.95 5.90 15.95
N PRO A 96 -14.88 5.31 17.16
CA PRO A 96 -14.81 3.86 17.32
C PRO A 96 -15.94 3.13 16.56
N GLY A 97 -15.55 2.23 15.64
CA GLY A 97 -16.46 1.41 14.87
C GLY A 97 -16.91 1.99 13.51
N GLN A 98 -16.60 3.24 13.17
CA GLN A 98 -16.98 3.81 11.86
C GLN A 98 -16.20 3.18 10.68
N THR A 99 -14.96 2.77 10.93
CA THR A 99 -14.06 2.06 10.00
C THR A 99 -14.49 0.62 9.73
N LYS A 100 -15.38 0.06 10.56
CA LYS A 100 -15.85 -1.32 10.45
C LYS A 100 -16.54 -1.54 9.11
N ASN A 101 -16.11 -2.53 8.35
CA ASN A 101 -16.59 -2.84 6.99
C ASN A 101 -16.22 -1.79 5.92
N ILE A 102 -15.33 -0.83 6.21
CA ILE A 102 -14.65 -0.05 5.16
C ILE A 102 -13.42 -0.82 4.67
N GLY A 103 -12.58 -1.25 5.63
CA GLY A 103 -11.43 -2.12 5.42
C GLY A 103 -11.72 -3.56 5.84
N GLY A 104 -11.28 -4.52 5.03
CA GLY A 104 -11.42 -5.95 5.31
C GLY A 104 -11.20 -6.82 4.07
N PHE A 105 -11.27 -8.14 4.24
CA PHE A 105 -11.02 -9.15 3.19
C PHE A 105 -11.93 -8.98 1.94
N SER A 106 -13.05 -8.27 2.08
CA SER A 106 -14.02 -7.97 1.03
C SER A 106 -14.23 -6.47 0.79
N GLY A 107 -13.50 -5.60 1.49
CA GLY A 107 -13.62 -4.15 1.36
C GLY A 107 -12.89 -3.65 0.11
N LYS A 108 -13.54 -2.76 -0.65
CA LYS A 108 -12.90 -2.06 -1.78
C LYS A 108 -11.72 -1.18 -1.32
N TYR A 109 -11.79 -0.70 -0.07
CA TYR A 109 -10.84 0.19 0.55
C TYR A 109 -10.02 -0.53 1.62
N MET A 110 -8.83 0.00 1.88
CA MET A 110 -7.93 -0.45 2.93
C MET A 110 -7.97 0.53 4.09
N VAL A 111 -7.86 0.02 5.31
CA VAL A 111 -7.74 0.84 6.53
C VAL A 111 -6.40 0.50 7.18
N LEU A 112 -5.63 1.52 7.54
CA LEU A 112 -4.31 1.37 8.15
C LEU A 112 -4.11 2.36 9.30
N GLY A 113 -3.36 1.94 10.31
CA GLY A 113 -2.96 2.82 11.42
C GLY A 113 -4.12 3.30 12.30
N GLU A 114 -5.19 2.50 12.41
CA GLU A 114 -6.35 2.83 13.22
C GLU A 114 -5.98 3.02 14.70
N LYS A 115 -6.29 4.21 15.21
CA LYS A 115 -6.15 4.64 16.59
C LYS A 115 -7.34 5.55 16.93
N ASN A 116 -7.57 5.82 18.21
CA ASN A 116 -8.65 6.74 18.62
C ASN A 116 -8.49 8.11 17.93
N GLY A 117 -9.46 8.48 17.11
CA GLY A 117 -9.47 9.74 16.37
C GLY A 117 -8.51 9.81 15.18
N TYR A 118 -7.94 8.68 14.73
CA TYR A 118 -7.08 8.65 13.54
C TYR A 118 -7.14 7.31 12.79
N ALA A 119 -7.33 7.38 11.47
CA ALA A 119 -7.05 6.25 10.58
C ALA A 119 -6.66 6.75 9.19
N MET A 120 -5.84 5.97 8.49
CA MET A 120 -5.63 6.16 7.05
C MET A 120 -6.54 5.20 6.29
N ILE A 121 -7.36 5.75 5.39
CA ILE A 121 -8.27 4.97 4.56
C ILE A 121 -7.91 5.22 3.11
N GLY A 122 -7.75 4.16 2.33
CA GLY A 122 -7.12 4.26 1.02
C GLY A 122 -7.49 3.16 0.05
N PHE A 123 -6.92 3.24 -1.15
CA PHE A 123 -7.08 2.27 -2.21
C PHE A 123 -5.80 2.13 -3.04
N ILE A 124 -5.79 1.16 -3.94
CA ILE A 124 -4.69 0.92 -4.86
C ILE A 124 -5.21 1.06 -6.30
N ILE A 125 -4.51 1.86 -7.09
CA ILE A 125 -4.68 1.90 -8.55
C ILE A 125 -3.48 1.20 -9.17
N ASN A 126 -3.75 0.24 -10.05
CA ASN A 126 -2.71 -0.39 -10.85
C ASN A 126 -2.62 0.36 -12.17
N LYS A 127 -1.48 1.02 -12.41
CA LYS A 127 -1.22 1.79 -13.63
C LYS A 127 -1.29 0.90 -14.86
N ASP A 128 -0.81 -0.33 -14.76
CA ASP A 128 -0.73 -1.24 -15.90
C ASP A 128 -2.12 -1.83 -16.28
N MET A 129 -3.16 -1.54 -15.49
CA MET A 129 -4.54 -2.01 -15.70
C MET A 129 -5.55 -0.88 -15.98
N THR A 130 -5.08 0.36 -16.12
CA THR A 130 -5.92 1.54 -16.40
C THR A 130 -5.43 2.24 -17.67
N ASN A 131 -6.37 2.81 -18.42
CA ASN A 131 -6.07 3.63 -19.59
C ASN A 131 -5.70 5.07 -19.20
N ASP A 132 -6.25 5.57 -18.08
CA ASP A 132 -5.98 6.89 -17.54
C ASP A 132 -5.94 6.82 -16.00
N CYS A 133 -4.70 6.69 -15.50
CA CYS A 133 -4.45 6.52 -14.08
C CYS A 133 -4.87 7.75 -13.25
N ASN A 134 -4.82 8.95 -13.82
CA ASN A 134 -5.14 10.17 -13.08
C ASN A 134 -6.64 10.29 -12.91
N SER A 135 -7.39 10.18 -14.00
CA SER A 135 -8.86 10.23 -13.96
C SER A 135 -9.43 9.13 -13.07
N ASP A 136 -8.91 7.90 -13.16
CA ASP A 136 -9.33 6.80 -12.28
C ASP A 136 -9.02 7.07 -10.82
N MET A 137 -7.88 7.71 -10.53
CA MET A 137 -7.51 8.08 -9.16
C MET A 137 -8.44 9.15 -8.59
N ILE A 138 -8.76 10.20 -9.35
CA ILE A 138 -9.70 11.25 -8.93
C ILE A 138 -11.10 10.67 -8.73
N ASN A 139 -11.60 9.88 -9.70
CA ASN A 139 -12.90 9.23 -9.59
C ASN A 139 -13.02 8.33 -8.35
N GLU A 140 -11.94 7.62 -8.02
CA GLU A 140 -11.91 6.73 -6.87
C GLU A 140 -11.71 7.49 -5.54
N LEU A 141 -10.99 8.63 -5.55
CA LEU A 141 -10.95 9.58 -4.43
C LEU A 141 -12.34 10.12 -4.11
N ASP A 142 -13.09 10.58 -5.13
CA ASP A 142 -14.45 11.10 -4.95
C ASP A 142 -15.37 10.05 -4.34
N ARG A 143 -15.38 8.83 -4.89
CA ARG A 143 -16.16 7.70 -4.35
C ARG A 143 -15.78 7.36 -2.92
N LEU A 144 -14.49 7.37 -2.58
CA LEU A 144 -14.06 7.11 -1.21
C LEU A 144 -14.57 8.22 -0.29
N ILE A 145 -14.41 9.48 -0.66
CA ILE A 145 -14.88 10.62 0.13
C ILE A 145 -16.40 10.57 0.36
N ASP A 146 -17.18 10.19 -0.64
CA ASP A 146 -18.63 10.02 -0.50
C ASP A 146 -18.95 8.94 0.54
N VAL A 147 -18.28 7.78 0.47
CA VAL A 147 -18.42 6.71 1.49
C VAL A 147 -18.00 7.20 2.89
N LEU A 148 -16.95 8.01 3.00
CA LEU A 148 -16.53 8.58 4.28
C LEU A 148 -17.59 9.54 4.83
N LYS A 149 -18.14 10.41 3.98
CA LYS A 149 -19.20 11.36 4.35
C LYS A 149 -20.48 10.65 4.77
N GLU A 150 -20.92 9.64 4.02
CA GLU A 150 -22.09 8.82 4.36
C GLU A 150 -21.96 8.16 5.74
N ARG A 151 -20.74 7.78 6.11
CA ARG A 151 -20.42 7.17 7.41
C ARG A 151 -20.12 8.18 8.52
N GLY A 152 -20.14 9.47 8.21
CA GLY A 152 -19.82 10.53 9.17
C GLY A 152 -18.35 10.58 9.57
N ILE A 153 -17.43 10.02 8.76
CA ILE A 153 -15.99 10.03 9.02
C ILE A 153 -15.40 11.35 8.56
N LYS A 154 -14.86 12.11 9.52
CA LYS A 154 -14.32 13.45 9.30
C LYS A 154 -12.87 13.39 8.78
N PRO A 155 -12.40 14.43 8.07
CA PRO A 155 -10.98 14.56 7.77
C PRO A 155 -10.17 14.71 9.06
N PHE A 156 -8.95 14.20 9.07
CA PHE A 156 -8.02 14.45 10.17
C PHE A 156 -7.47 15.87 10.08
N MET A 157 -7.62 16.64 11.14
CA MET A 157 -7.07 17.99 11.24
C MET A 157 -5.64 17.91 11.77
N ILE A 158 -4.65 18.37 11.01
CA ILE A 158 -3.31 18.61 11.54
C ILE A 158 -3.38 19.93 12.33
N PRO A 159 -3.10 19.95 13.65
CA PRO A 159 -2.98 21.20 14.37
C PRO A 159 -1.83 22.02 13.78
N ASN A 160 -2.11 23.28 13.44
CA ASN A 160 -1.13 24.25 12.96
C ASN A 160 -0.07 24.54 14.02
#